data_AF-A0A382G2E5-F1
#
_entry.id   AF-A0A382G2E5-F1
#
_cell.length_a   1.000
_cell.length_b   1.000
_cell.length_c   1.000
_cell.angle_alpha   90.00
_cell.angle_beta   90.00
_cell.angle_gamma   90.00
#
_symmetry.space_group_name_H-M   'P 1'
#
loop_
_entity.id
_entity.type
_entity.pdbx_description
1 polymer ?
#
loop_
_entity_poly.entity_id
_entity_poly.type
_entity_poly.pdbx_seq_one_letter_code
_entity_poly.pdbx_strand_id
1 'polypeptide(L)' 'MTKYKQDLGLKESIAIVISRIIGSGIFRVPASIMVLVGCTSLFGVVWIIGGLITIF' A
#
# COMPACT_ATOMS: atom_id res chain seq x y z
N MET A 1 36.02 -4.32 13.28
CA MET A 1 34.71 -4.58 12.64
C MET A 1 34.20 -3.29 12.03
N THR A 2 34.09 -3.23 10.71
CA THR A 2 33.60 -2.03 9.99
C THR A 2 32.08 -1.99 10.11
N LYS A 3 31.53 -0.93 10.71
CA LYS A 3 30.09 -0.75 10.88
C LYS A 3 29.52 -0.11 9.62
N TYR A 4 28.65 -0.83 8.90
CA TYR A 4 27.94 -0.26 7.75
C TYR A 4 27.04 0.90 8.21
N LYS A 5 27.00 1.99 7.45
CA LYS A 5 26.05 3.09 7.69
C LYS A 5 24.63 2.54 7.51
N GLN A 6 23.81 2.64 8.56
CA GLN A 6 22.41 2.23 8.58
C GLN A 6 21.47 3.42 8.36
N ASP A 7 21.93 4.44 7.65
CA ASP A 7 21.12 5.60 7.30
C ASP A 7 20.42 5.32 5.97
N LEU A 8 19.10 5.32 6.01
CA LEU A 8 18.28 5.32 4.81
C LEU A 8 18.05 6.78 4.42
N GLY A 9 18.41 7.15 3.20
CA GLY A 9 18.00 8.42 2.63
C GLY A 9 16.49 8.50 2.48
N LEU A 10 15.98 9.72 2.28
CA LEU A 10 14.56 9.97 2.12
C LEU A 10 13.95 9.17 0.95
N LYS A 11 14.69 9.04 -0.16
CA LYS A 11 14.25 8.27 -1.33
C LYS A 11 14.16 6.77 -1.05
N GLU A 12 15.15 6.20 -0.36
CA GLU A 12 15.16 4.78 -0.01
C GLU A 12 14.06 4.47 0.99
N SER A 13 13.86 5.35 1.98
CA SER A 13 12.78 5.23 2.96
C SER A 13 11.40 5.23 2.29
N ILE A 14 11.14 6.17 1.38
CA ILE A 14 9.88 6.23 0.62
C ILE A 14 9.70 4.96 -0.24
N ALA A 15 10.74 4.51 -0.94
CA ALA A 15 10.66 3.32 -1.77
C ALA A 15 10.33 2.06 -0.96
N ILE A 16 10.89 1.92 0.25
CA ILE A 16 10.60 0.82 1.16
C ILE A 16 9.13 0.87 1.61
N VAL A 17 8.64 2.04 2.02
CA VAL A 17 7.25 2.22 2.46
C VAL A 17 6.27 1.87 1.34
N ILE A 18 6.46 2.40 0.13
CA ILE A 18 5.61 2.10 -1.03
C ILE A 18 5.63 0.59 -1.32
N SER A 19 6.82 -0.01 -1.37
CA SER A 19 6.98 -1.44 -1.67
C SER A 19 6.29 -2.32 -0.63
N ARG A 20 6.38 -1.96 0.65
CA ARG A 20 5.71 -2.65 1.76
C ARG A 20 4.18 -2.58 1.63
N ILE A 21 3.63 -1.39 1.36
CA ILE A 21 2.19 -1.17 1.25
C ILE A 21 1.63 -1.95 0.06
N ILE A 22 2.23 -1.79 -1.14
CA ILE A 22 1.78 -2.48 -2.36
C ILE A 22 1.87 -4.01 -2.21
N GLY A 23 3.01 -4.50 -1.71
CA GLY A 23 3.25 -5.94 -1.56
C GLY A 23 2.31 -6.65 -0.57
N SER A 24 1.74 -5.91 0.38
CA SER A 24 0.87 -6.48 1.41
C SER A 24 -0.59 -6.68 0.98
N GLY A 25 -1.10 -5.92 0.00
CA GLY A 25 -2.55 -5.82 -0.24
C GLY A 25 -3.02 -5.88 -1.69
N ILE A 26 -2.31 -5.25 -2.64
CA ILE A 26 -2.85 -5.08 -4.01
C ILE A 26 -3.01 -6.40 -4.78
N PHE A 27 -2.24 -7.44 -4.47
CA PHE A 27 -2.29 -8.67 -5.28
C PHE A 27 -3.35 -9.70 -4.84
N ARG A 28 -3.84 -9.63 -3.60
CA ARG A 28 -4.79 -10.64 -3.07
C ARG A 28 -6.19 -10.11 -2.85
N VAL A 29 -6.32 -8.84 -2.50
CA VAL A 29 -7.57 -8.28 -1.98
C VAL A 29 -8.51 -7.70 -3.07
N PRO A 30 -8.07 -7.26 -4.27
CA PRO A 30 -8.97 -6.64 -5.26
C PRO A 30 -10.13 -7.53 -5.71
N ALA A 31 -9.86 -8.81 -5.99
CA ALA A 31 -10.88 -9.72 -6.50
C ALA A 31 -12.00 -9.92 -5.48
N SER A 32 -11.65 -10.15 -4.21
CA SER A 32 -12.61 -10.29 -3.12
C SER A 32 -13.42 -9.01 -2.90
N ILE A 33 -12.78 -7.83 -2.92
CA ILE A 33 -13.47 -6.54 -2.79
C ILE A 33 -14.44 -6.33 -3.97
N MET A 34 -14.03 -6.65 -5.20
CA MET A 34 -14.89 -6.51 -6.36
C MET A 34 -16.12 -7.41 -6.26
N VAL A 35 -15.98 -8.64 -5.76
CA VAL A 35 -17.11 -9.56 -5.52
C VAL A 35 -18.05 -9.02 -4.43
N LEU A 36 -17.50 -8.47 -3.34
CA LEU A 36 -18.29 -7.90 -2.24
C LEU A 36 -19.05 -6.63 -2.65
N VAL A 37 -18.43 -5.80 -3.49
CA VAL A 37 -18.96 -4.49 -3.85
C VAL A 37 -19.86 -4.56 -5.09
N GLY A 38 -19.58 -5.46 -6.03
CA GLY A 38 -20.44 -5.76 -7.18
C GLY A 38 -20.49 -4.69 -8.28
N CYS A 39 -19.90 -3.50 -8.08
CA CYS A 39 -19.83 -2.46 -9.10
C CYS A 39 -18.50 -1.68 -9.09
N THR A 40 -18.05 -1.27 -10.27
CA THR A 40 -16.73 -0.65 -10.49
C THR A 40 -16.61 0.72 -9.82
N SER A 41 -17.70 1.48 -9.73
CA SER A 41 -17.71 2.81 -9.09
C SER A 41 -17.42 2.72 -7.60
N LEU A 42 -18.13 1.84 -6.88
CA LEU A 42 -17.89 1.62 -5.45
C LEU A 42 -16.53 0.95 -5.19
N PHE A 43 -16.06 0.09 -6.10
CA PHE A 43 -14.72 -0.49 -6.00
C PHE A 43 -13.64 0.61 -5.91
N GLY A 44 -13.71 1.62 -6.79
CA GLY A 44 -12.80 2.77 -6.73
C GLY A 44 -12.92 3.59 -5.44
N VAL A 45 -14.15 3.82 -4.95
CA VAL A 45 -14.41 4.58 -3.72
C VAL A 45 -13.81 3.89 -2.49
N VAL A 46 -13.96 2.57 -2.38
CA VAL A 46 -13.39 1.78 -1.25
C VAL A 46 -11.87 1.91 -1.20
N TRP A 47 -11.20 1.90 -2.35
CA TRP A 47 -9.73 2.10 -2.41
C TRP A 47 -9.30 3.51 -2.00
N ILE A 48 -10.04 4.54 -2.41
CA ILE A 48 -9.76 5.92 -1.98
C ILE A 48 -9.93 6.07 -0.47
N ILE A 49 -11.03 5.57 0.09
CA ILE A 49 -11.30 5.63 1.53
C ILE A 49 -10.24 4.83 2.31
N GLY A 50 -9.91 3.62 1.86
CA GLY A 50 -8.88 2.80 2.49
C GLY A 50 -7.51 3.49 2.48
N GLY A 51 -7.14 4.11 1.36
CA GLY A 51 -5.91 4.90 1.27
C GLY A 51 -5.91 6.09 2.24
N LEU A 52 -7.03 6.80 2.36
CA LEU A 52 -7.15 7.95 3.26
C LEU A 52 -7.06 7.55 4.73
N ILE A 53 -7.71 6.45 5.12
CA ILE A 53 -7.65 5.93 6.50
C ILE A 53 -6.22 5.51 6.88
N THR A 54 -5.45 4.95 5.95
CA THR A 54 -4.10 4.43 6.23
C THR A 54 -3.04 5.53 6.43
N ILE A 55 -3.35 6.78 6.05
CA ILE A 55 -2.45 7.93 6.23
C ILE A 55 -2.43 8.42 7.69
N PHE A 56 -3.49 8.14 8.46
CA PHE A 56 -3.65 8.54 9.86
C PHE A 56 -3.32 7.37 10.81
#